data_AF-A0AAD8EH82-F1
#
_entry.id   AF-A0AAD8EH82-F1
#
_cell.length_a   1.000
_cell.length_b   1.000
_cell.length_c   1.000
_cell.angle_alpha   90.00
_cell.angle_beta   90.00
_cell.angle_gamma   90.00
#
_symmetry.space_group_name_H-M   'P 1'
#
loop_
_entity.id
_entity.type
_entity.pdbx_description
1 polymer ?
#
loop_
_entity_poly.entity_id
_entity_poly.type
_entity_poly.pdbx_seq_one_letter_code
_entity_poly.pdbx_strand_id
1 'polypeptide(L)'
;MYTDCIILSCMKALQSFHTKLIVDAYNLQACFKQIWAVWTLGVHDVLVVEGEINDTNILHKINGLPNSKRVVMILHISEHKQLRQQYMFVEYIDTFFMSQLQSHSQHDLLECEVIFQGFPTKLNALADKQWLENTLSADMIVQLQIYRMLEIGHKLDDLDPCYLPRTFIRKQYVNEEIFMEENVIFAVSGISEDHLLQLIPNDENVKRYDSRKLVEDETCRYYLIKREHEFSALSAAKDNVHWIHKHEKRFLLVENKWRHVTYSKTLRYGRCNIHRC
;
A
#
# COMPACT_ATOMS: atom_id res chain seq x y z
N MET A 1 -0.22 5.21 -12.68
CA MET A 1 -1.58 4.65 -12.80
C MET A 1 -2.50 5.85 -12.85
N TYR A 2 -3.02 6.19 -14.03
CA TYR A 2 -3.99 7.30 -14.15
C TYR A 2 -5.31 6.79 -13.61
N THR A 3 -5.92 7.54 -12.70
CA THR A 3 -7.19 7.16 -12.11
C THR A 3 -8.24 8.07 -12.69
N ASP A 4 -9.07 7.53 -13.58
CA ASP A 4 -10.18 8.22 -14.26
C ASP A 4 -11.39 8.39 -13.33
N CYS A 5 -11.16 8.85 -12.09
CA CYS A 5 -12.23 8.96 -11.10
C CYS A 5 -12.90 10.33 -11.18
N ILE A 6 -13.93 10.44 -12.02
CA ILE A 6 -14.72 11.66 -12.21
C ILE A 6 -15.22 12.21 -10.87
N ILE A 7 -15.75 11.35 -10.00
CA ILE A 7 -16.29 11.74 -8.70
C ILE A 7 -15.24 12.51 -7.89
N LEU A 8 -14.00 12.00 -7.84
CA LEU A 8 -12.95 12.65 -7.07
C LEU A 8 -12.51 13.96 -7.72
N SER A 9 -12.41 14.02 -9.05
CA SER A 9 -12.12 15.26 -9.76
C SER A 9 -13.21 16.31 -9.53
N CYS A 10 -14.48 15.91 -9.50
CA CYS A 10 -15.61 16.76 -9.15
C CYS A 10 -15.47 17.31 -7.73
N MET A 11 -15.14 16.47 -6.76
CA MET A 11 -14.91 16.90 -5.37
C MET A 11 -13.74 17.88 -5.26
N LYS A 12 -12.63 17.62 -5.97
CA LYS A 12 -11.47 18.53 -6.02
C LYS A 12 -11.86 19.89 -6.60
N ALA A 13 -12.57 19.92 -7.72
CA ALA A 13 -13.02 21.16 -8.35
C ALA A 13 -13.95 21.97 -7.41
N LEU A 14 -14.93 21.32 -6.79
CA LEU A 14 -15.80 21.95 -5.81
C LEU A 14 -15.01 22.59 -4.66
N GLN A 15 -14.02 21.87 -4.12
CA GLN A 15 -13.18 22.37 -3.04
C GLN A 15 -12.28 23.53 -3.47
N SER A 16 -11.61 23.41 -4.62
CA SER A 16 -10.67 24.42 -5.13
C SER A 16 -11.34 25.71 -5.55
N PHE A 17 -12.54 25.63 -6.12
CA PHE A 17 -13.29 26.81 -6.59
C PHE A 17 -14.27 27.35 -5.56
N HIS A 18 -14.39 26.71 -4.39
CA HIS A 18 -15.37 27.06 -3.35
C HIS A 18 -16.80 27.20 -3.90
N THR A 19 -17.13 26.40 -4.92
CA THR A 19 -18.46 26.38 -5.53
C THR A 19 -19.23 25.17 -5.02
N LYS A 20 -20.56 25.28 -4.98
CA LYS A 20 -21.47 24.17 -4.69
C LYS A 20 -22.25 23.75 -5.93
N LEU A 21 -22.04 24.45 -7.05
CA LEU A 21 -22.79 24.25 -8.26
C LEU A 21 -22.07 23.27 -9.19
N ILE A 22 -22.54 22.03 -9.13
CA ILE A 22 -22.15 20.96 -10.04
C ILE A 22 -23.39 20.44 -10.76
N VAL A 23 -23.25 20.13 -12.03
CA VAL A 23 -24.29 19.50 -12.84
C VAL A 23 -23.66 18.58 -13.87
N ASP A 24 -24.30 17.48 -14.21
CA ASP A 24 -23.88 16.69 -15.37
C ASP A 24 -24.31 17.38 -16.68
N ALA A 25 -23.57 17.09 -17.75
CA ALA A 25 -23.77 17.72 -19.05
C ALA A 25 -25.15 17.41 -19.65
N TYR A 26 -25.73 16.25 -19.34
CA TYR A 26 -27.07 15.89 -19.77
C TYR A 26 -28.12 16.80 -19.13
N ASN A 27 -28.07 16.97 -17.81
CA ASN A 27 -28.97 17.88 -17.10
C ASN A 27 -28.74 19.35 -17.48
N LEU A 28 -27.49 19.75 -17.75
CA LEU A 28 -27.20 21.08 -18.28
C LEU A 28 -27.90 21.33 -19.62
N GLN A 29 -27.93 20.34 -20.51
CA GLN A 29 -28.61 20.46 -21.80
C GLN A 29 -30.13 20.46 -21.63
N ALA A 30 -30.67 19.53 -20.83
CA ALA A 30 -32.11 19.38 -20.63
C ALA A 30 -32.73 20.59 -19.90
N CYS A 31 -32.03 21.15 -18.91
CA CYS A 31 -32.51 22.20 -18.01
C CYS A 31 -31.67 23.48 -18.12
N PHE A 32 -31.13 23.77 -19.30
CA PHE A 32 -30.16 24.85 -19.52
C PHE A 32 -30.65 26.18 -18.96
N LYS A 33 -31.89 26.59 -19.26
CA LYS A 33 -32.41 27.90 -18.84
C LYS A 33 -32.42 28.06 -17.31
N GLN A 34 -32.82 27.02 -16.58
CA GLN A 34 -32.91 27.03 -15.13
C GLN A 34 -31.51 27.07 -14.51
N ILE A 35 -30.61 26.17 -14.95
CA ILE A 35 -29.24 26.10 -14.45
C ILE A 35 -28.49 27.39 -14.78
N TRP A 36 -28.67 27.91 -15.99
CA TRP A 36 -28.12 29.18 -16.42
C TRP A 36 -28.57 30.34 -15.54
N ALA A 37 -29.87 30.43 -15.25
CA ALA A 37 -30.40 31.46 -14.37
C ALA A 37 -29.82 31.34 -12.96
N VAL A 38 -29.79 30.14 -12.38
CA VAL A 38 -29.23 29.90 -11.04
C VAL A 38 -27.75 30.26 -10.99
N TRP A 39 -26.98 29.92 -12.02
CA TRP A 39 -25.55 30.20 -12.05
C TRP A 39 -25.25 31.68 -12.27
N THR A 40 -25.91 32.31 -13.24
CA THR A 40 -25.64 33.71 -13.62
C THR A 40 -26.17 34.70 -12.60
N LEU A 41 -27.31 34.42 -11.96
CA LEU A 41 -27.89 35.25 -10.90
C LEU A 41 -27.36 34.86 -9.50
N GLY A 42 -26.79 33.67 -9.37
CA GLY A 42 -26.31 33.14 -8.11
C GLY A 42 -24.98 33.72 -7.65
N VAL A 43 -24.61 33.34 -6.41
CA VAL A 43 -23.39 33.78 -5.71
C VAL A 43 -22.13 33.05 -6.24
N HIS A 44 -22.27 32.06 -7.11
CA HIS A 44 -21.16 31.23 -7.57
C HIS A 44 -20.60 31.71 -8.90
N ASP A 45 -19.28 31.89 -8.96
CA ASP A 45 -18.58 32.31 -10.18
C ASP A 45 -18.15 31.14 -11.06
N VAL A 46 -18.13 29.94 -10.51
CA VAL A 46 -17.71 28.72 -11.21
C VAL A 46 -18.86 27.72 -11.27
N LEU A 47 -19.18 27.27 -12.49
CA LEU A 47 -20.04 26.12 -12.76
C LEU A 47 -19.16 24.92 -13.08
N VAL A 48 -19.25 23.87 -12.28
CA VAL A 48 -18.59 22.59 -12.57
C VAL A 48 -19.56 21.72 -13.37
N VAL A 49 -19.11 21.19 -14.50
CA VAL A 49 -19.91 20.33 -15.38
C VAL A 49 -19.24 18.97 -15.49
N GLU A 50 -19.96 17.92 -15.12
CA GLU A 50 -19.55 16.53 -15.34
C GLU A 50 -19.95 16.08 -16.75
N GLY A 51 -18.97 15.77 -17.60
CA GLY A 51 -19.18 15.29 -18.98
C GLY A 51 -19.12 16.38 -20.06
N GLU A 52 -19.19 15.94 -21.33
CA GLU A 52 -19.02 16.80 -22.50
C GLU A 52 -20.28 17.58 -22.87
N ILE A 53 -20.12 18.90 -23.10
CA ILE A 53 -21.18 19.75 -23.64
C ILE A 53 -21.12 19.72 -25.17
N ASN A 54 -22.02 18.96 -25.79
CA ASN A 54 -22.06 18.80 -27.25
C ASN A 54 -22.89 19.87 -27.98
N ASP A 55 -23.74 20.61 -27.25
CA ASP A 55 -24.55 21.67 -27.83
C ASP A 55 -23.73 22.95 -28.03
N THR A 56 -23.42 23.28 -29.29
CA THR A 56 -22.68 24.48 -29.68
C THR A 56 -23.38 25.77 -29.25
N ASN A 57 -24.71 25.79 -29.16
CA ASN A 57 -25.44 26.97 -28.69
C ASN A 57 -25.18 27.25 -27.20
N ILE A 58 -25.05 26.19 -26.40
CA ILE A 58 -24.69 26.30 -24.98
C ILE A 58 -23.26 26.83 -24.86
N LEU A 59 -22.32 26.26 -25.62
CA LEU A 59 -20.92 26.71 -25.63
C LEU A 59 -20.78 28.17 -26.08
N HIS A 60 -21.50 28.59 -27.13
CA HIS A 60 -21.50 29.99 -27.57
C HIS A 60 -22.03 30.94 -26.48
N LYS A 61 -23.08 30.55 -25.75
CA LYS A 61 -23.59 31.34 -24.63
C LYS A 61 -22.57 31.42 -23.50
N ILE A 62 -21.92 30.30 -23.15
CA ILE A 62 -20.85 30.27 -22.15
C ILE A 62 -19.71 31.19 -22.55
N ASN A 63 -19.27 31.15 -23.82
CA ASN A 63 -18.19 31.98 -24.33
C ASN A 63 -18.52 33.48 -24.36
N GLY A 64 -19.82 33.82 -24.39
CA GLY A 64 -20.30 35.21 -24.32
C GLY A 64 -20.38 35.77 -22.90
N LEU A 65 -20.01 35.01 -21.87
CA LEU A 65 -20.09 35.46 -20.47
C LEU A 65 -18.97 36.45 -20.11
N PRO A 66 -19.19 37.29 -19.07
CA PRO A 66 -18.12 38.09 -18.49
C PRO A 66 -16.98 37.22 -17.97
N ASN A 67 -15.75 37.72 -18.02
CA ASN A 67 -14.54 37.04 -17.53
C ASN A 67 -14.59 36.63 -16.03
N SER A 68 -15.55 37.15 -15.27
CA SER A 68 -15.80 36.77 -13.88
C SER A 68 -16.46 35.39 -13.75
N LYS A 69 -17.18 34.91 -14.77
CA LYS A 69 -17.82 33.59 -14.75
C LYS A 69 -16.96 32.57 -15.50
N ARG A 70 -16.87 31.35 -14.95
CA ARG A 70 -16.05 30.27 -15.52
C ARG A 70 -16.81 28.94 -15.51
N VAL A 71 -16.64 28.16 -16.58
CA VAL A 71 -17.10 26.77 -16.63
C VAL A 71 -15.89 25.86 -16.53
N VAL A 72 -15.97 24.86 -15.66
CA VAL A 72 -14.97 23.82 -15.52
C VAL A 72 -15.64 22.51 -15.90
N MET A 73 -15.22 21.93 -17.02
CA MET A 73 -15.71 20.63 -17.47
C MET A 73 -14.78 19.53 -16.97
N ILE A 74 -15.36 18.47 -16.42
CA ILE A 74 -14.66 17.30 -15.90
C ILE A 74 -15.02 16.14 -16.79
N LEU A 75 -13.98 15.54 -17.37
CA LEU A 75 -14.08 14.76 -18.59
C LEU A 75 -13.22 13.52 -18.50
N HIS A 76 -13.63 12.43 -19.16
CA HIS A 76 -12.78 11.26 -19.35
C HIS A 76 -11.74 11.52 -20.44
N ILE A 77 -10.51 11.02 -20.24
CA ILE A 77 -9.35 11.25 -21.13
C ILE A 77 -9.63 10.80 -22.59
N SER A 78 -10.55 9.86 -22.79
CA SER A 78 -10.89 9.29 -24.11
C SER A 78 -11.83 10.14 -24.97
N GLU A 79 -12.43 11.18 -24.43
CA GLU A 79 -13.38 12.05 -25.14
C GLU A 79 -12.62 13.28 -25.72
N HIS A 80 -13.22 14.10 -26.59
CA HIS A 80 -12.67 15.39 -27.05
C HIS A 80 -11.66 15.41 -28.21
N LYS A 81 -12.07 15.08 -29.44
CA LYS A 81 -11.35 15.60 -30.63
C LYS A 81 -12.01 16.82 -31.28
N GLN A 82 -13.33 16.97 -31.15
CA GLN A 82 -14.08 17.94 -31.96
C GLN A 82 -14.16 19.34 -31.32
N LEU A 83 -14.37 19.45 -30.01
CA LEU A 83 -14.50 20.76 -29.34
C LEU A 83 -13.19 21.56 -29.28
N ARG A 84 -12.04 20.86 -29.16
CA ARG A 84 -10.70 21.49 -29.11
C ARG A 84 -10.37 22.34 -30.33
N GLN A 85 -11.02 22.09 -31.46
CA GLN A 85 -10.79 22.82 -32.70
C GLN A 85 -11.56 24.14 -32.77
N GLN A 86 -12.65 24.28 -32.00
CA GLN A 86 -13.57 25.42 -32.09
C GLN A 86 -13.40 26.42 -30.95
N TYR A 87 -12.93 25.97 -29.79
CA TYR A 87 -12.78 26.80 -28.60
C TYR A 87 -11.42 26.60 -27.94
N MET A 88 -10.88 27.68 -27.35
CA MET A 88 -9.63 27.63 -26.60
C MET A 88 -9.91 27.14 -25.17
N PHE A 89 -9.56 25.88 -24.90
CA PHE A 89 -9.63 25.31 -23.56
C PHE A 89 -8.26 25.34 -22.88
N VAL A 90 -8.28 25.55 -21.56
CA VAL A 90 -7.12 25.27 -20.71
C VAL A 90 -7.34 23.88 -20.10
N GLU A 91 -6.51 22.93 -20.51
CA GLU A 91 -6.62 21.53 -20.07
C GLU A 91 -5.73 21.26 -18.87
N TYR A 92 -6.27 20.50 -17.91
CA TYR A 92 -5.54 20.01 -16.74
C TYR A 92 -5.75 18.51 -16.61
N ILE A 93 -4.66 17.78 -16.47
CA ILE A 93 -4.71 16.34 -16.19
C ILE A 93 -4.78 16.18 -14.67
N ASP A 94 -5.92 15.70 -14.17
CA ASP A 94 -6.04 15.36 -12.75
C ASP A 94 -5.37 14.01 -12.48
N THR A 95 -4.56 13.98 -11.43
CA THR A 95 -3.95 12.75 -10.92
C THR A 95 -4.19 12.66 -9.43
N PHE A 96 -4.56 11.46 -8.98
CA PHE A 96 -4.74 11.19 -7.57
C PHE A 96 -3.47 10.63 -6.94
N PHE A 97 -3.13 11.17 -5.77
CA PHE A 97 -2.16 10.59 -4.86
C PHE A 97 -2.77 10.56 -3.46
N MET A 98 -2.58 9.46 -2.72
CA MET A 98 -3.11 9.35 -1.36
C MET A 98 -2.59 10.45 -0.42
N SER A 99 -1.38 10.96 -0.68
CA SER A 99 -0.79 12.10 0.02
C SER A 99 -1.55 13.42 -0.15
N GLN A 100 -2.46 13.53 -1.12
CA GLN A 100 -3.35 14.69 -1.28
C GLN A 100 -4.44 14.73 -0.20
N LEU A 101 -4.73 13.60 0.47
CA LEU A 101 -5.72 13.54 1.54
C LEU A 101 -5.12 14.08 2.85
N GLN A 102 -5.97 14.59 3.74
CA GLN A 102 -5.57 14.98 5.08
C GLN A 102 -5.07 13.76 5.88
N SER A 103 -4.12 13.97 6.78
CA SER A 103 -3.48 12.87 7.54
C SER A 103 -4.48 12.00 8.32
N HIS A 104 -5.54 12.61 8.88
CA HIS A 104 -6.59 11.83 9.55
C HIS A 104 -7.37 10.99 8.55
N SER A 105 -7.73 11.53 7.38
CA SER A 105 -8.47 10.80 6.34
C SER A 105 -7.66 9.63 5.80
N GLN A 106 -6.34 9.81 5.65
CA GLN A 106 -5.44 8.71 5.27
C GLN A 106 -5.45 7.61 6.33
N HIS A 107 -5.37 7.97 7.61
CA HIS A 107 -5.42 7.01 8.70
C HIS A 107 -6.76 6.25 8.74
N ASP A 108 -7.88 6.98 8.65
CA ASP A 108 -9.23 6.39 8.67
C ASP A 108 -9.44 5.43 7.49
N LEU A 109 -8.91 5.76 6.31
CA LEU A 109 -8.90 4.87 5.15
C LEU A 109 -8.15 3.57 5.40
N LEU A 110 -6.97 3.67 6.02
CA LEU A 110 -6.13 2.50 6.30
C LEU A 110 -6.73 1.61 7.40
N GLU A 111 -7.54 2.17 8.29
CA GLU A 111 -8.29 1.42 9.31
C GLU A 111 -9.61 0.82 8.79
N CYS A 112 -10.04 1.16 7.57
CA CYS A 112 -11.26 0.60 7.00
C CYS A 112 -11.15 -0.92 6.82
N GLU A 113 -12.25 -1.60 7.12
CA GLU A 113 -12.41 -3.02 6.85
C GLU A 113 -12.78 -3.22 5.37
N VAL A 114 -12.11 -4.18 4.73
CA VAL A 114 -12.33 -4.60 3.34
C VAL A 114 -12.55 -6.09 3.29
N ILE A 115 -13.25 -6.58 2.27
CA ILE A 115 -13.42 -8.01 2.05
C ILE A 115 -12.26 -8.51 1.21
N PHE A 116 -11.26 -9.11 1.85
CA PHE A 116 -10.10 -9.69 1.18
C PHE A 116 -10.28 -11.20 1.06
N GLN A 117 -10.40 -11.70 -0.17
CA GLN A 117 -10.63 -13.14 -0.45
C GLN A 117 -11.83 -13.72 0.33
N GLY A 118 -12.88 -12.92 0.48
CA GLY A 118 -14.09 -13.26 1.23
C GLY A 118 -14.00 -13.14 2.75
N PHE A 119 -12.89 -12.61 3.29
CA PHE A 119 -12.73 -12.39 4.73
C PHE A 119 -12.61 -10.90 5.06
N PRO A 120 -13.35 -10.40 6.08
CA PRO A 120 -13.19 -9.04 6.56
C PRO A 120 -11.78 -8.84 7.13
N THR A 121 -11.05 -7.87 6.58
CA THR A 121 -9.67 -7.57 6.97
C THR A 121 -9.46 -6.06 6.93
N LYS A 122 -8.74 -5.51 7.90
CA LYS A 122 -8.34 -4.09 7.85
C LYS A 122 -7.36 -3.85 6.72
N LEU A 123 -7.51 -2.74 6.01
CA LEU A 123 -6.66 -2.41 4.87
C LEU A 123 -5.16 -2.32 5.26
N ASN A 124 -4.85 -1.75 6.42
CA ASN A 124 -3.50 -1.66 6.96
C ASN A 124 -2.85 -3.02 7.35
N ALA A 125 -3.65 -4.09 7.44
CA ALA A 125 -3.13 -5.42 7.70
C ALA A 125 -2.66 -6.14 6.43
N LEU A 126 -3.07 -5.66 5.24
CA LEU A 126 -2.78 -6.32 3.97
C LEU A 126 -1.35 -6.06 3.45
N ALA A 127 -0.78 -4.89 3.72
CA ALA A 127 0.56 -4.52 3.28
C ALA A 127 1.13 -3.37 4.12
N ASP A 128 2.41 -3.05 3.91
CA ASP A 128 2.99 -1.87 4.53
C ASP A 128 2.34 -0.57 3.99
N LYS A 129 2.35 0.47 4.83
CA LYS A 129 1.72 1.77 4.52
C LYS A 129 2.20 2.35 3.18
N GLN A 130 3.49 2.28 2.90
CA GLN A 130 4.05 2.83 1.67
C GLN A 130 3.54 2.09 0.43
N TRP A 131 3.39 0.77 0.51
CA TRP A 131 2.83 -0.02 -0.57
C TRP A 131 1.34 0.29 -0.78
N LEU A 132 0.56 0.41 0.30
CA LEU A 132 -0.86 0.77 0.23
C LEU A 132 -1.06 2.16 -0.37
N GLU A 133 -0.29 3.15 0.05
CA GLU A 133 -0.34 4.52 -0.49
C GLU A 133 -0.07 4.59 -1.99
N ASN A 134 0.76 3.68 -2.52
CA ASN A 134 1.10 3.61 -3.94
C ASN A 134 0.11 2.75 -4.76
N THR A 135 -0.65 1.88 -4.10
CA THR A 135 -1.54 0.92 -4.76
C THR A 135 -2.99 1.40 -4.80
N LEU A 136 -3.43 2.14 -3.78
CA LEU A 136 -4.81 2.60 -3.69
C LEU A 136 -5.11 3.64 -4.77
N SER A 137 -5.96 3.25 -5.72
CA SER A 137 -6.47 4.13 -6.77
C SER A 137 -7.58 5.05 -6.26
N ALA A 138 -7.85 6.16 -6.94
CA ALA A 138 -8.94 7.07 -6.59
C ALA A 138 -10.30 6.35 -6.52
N ASP A 139 -10.56 5.43 -7.46
CA ASP A 139 -11.81 4.66 -7.49
C ASP A 139 -11.97 3.78 -6.24
N MET A 140 -10.89 3.13 -5.80
CA MET A 140 -10.89 2.36 -4.55
C MET A 140 -11.19 3.27 -3.35
N ILE A 141 -10.61 4.48 -3.31
CA ILE A 141 -10.87 5.43 -2.23
C ILE A 141 -12.34 5.86 -2.22
N VAL A 142 -12.91 6.17 -3.39
CA VAL A 142 -14.32 6.51 -3.52
C VAL A 142 -15.20 5.34 -3.08
N GLN A 143 -14.87 4.11 -3.47
CA GLN A 143 -15.60 2.92 -3.05
C GLN A 143 -15.58 2.74 -1.53
N LEU A 144 -14.41 2.91 -0.91
CA LEU A 144 -14.25 2.81 0.55
C LEU A 144 -15.02 3.91 1.29
N GLN A 145 -15.02 5.14 0.78
CA GLN A 145 -15.64 6.28 1.46
C GLN A 145 -17.15 6.34 1.27
N ILE A 146 -17.64 6.12 0.04
CA ILE A 146 -19.06 6.26 -0.31
C ILE A 146 -19.80 4.95 -0.06
N TYR A 147 -19.30 3.86 -0.63
CA TYR A 147 -20.01 2.57 -0.62
C TYR A 147 -19.66 1.71 0.60
N ARG A 148 -18.64 2.08 1.37
CA ARG A 148 -18.16 1.37 2.57
C ARG A 148 -17.88 -0.12 2.31
N MET A 149 -17.59 -0.46 1.06
CA MET A 149 -17.39 -1.83 0.62
C MET A 149 -16.33 -1.83 -0.48
N LEU A 150 -15.23 -2.52 -0.20
CA LEU A 150 -14.20 -2.85 -1.17
C LEU A 150 -13.94 -4.34 -1.06
N GLU A 151 -14.15 -5.05 -2.17
CA GLU A 151 -13.86 -6.48 -2.27
C GLU A 151 -12.60 -6.66 -3.13
N ILE A 152 -11.64 -7.40 -2.58
CA ILE A 152 -10.35 -7.68 -3.21
C ILE A 152 -10.22 -9.20 -3.35
N GLY A 153 -10.58 -9.68 -4.54
CA GLY A 153 -10.64 -11.11 -4.84
C GLY A 153 -11.82 -11.82 -4.18
N HIS A 154 -12.08 -13.05 -4.61
CA HIS A 154 -13.19 -13.85 -4.09
C HIS A 154 -12.67 -14.99 -3.23
N LYS A 155 -13.52 -15.46 -2.31
CA LYS A 155 -13.30 -16.72 -1.62
C LYS A 155 -13.35 -17.85 -2.65
N LEU A 156 -12.37 -18.74 -2.60
CA LEU A 156 -12.42 -19.98 -3.37
C LEU A 156 -13.24 -20.97 -2.56
N ASP A 157 -14.50 -21.15 -2.94
CA ASP A 157 -15.43 -22.05 -2.22
C ASP A 157 -15.16 -23.53 -2.53
N ASP A 158 -14.56 -23.82 -3.69
CA ASP A 158 -14.07 -25.14 -4.07
C ASP A 158 -12.64 -25.04 -4.60
N LEU A 159 -11.72 -25.81 -4.02
CA LEU A 159 -10.39 -26.00 -4.58
C LEU A 159 -10.57 -26.74 -5.91
N ASP A 160 -10.62 -25.99 -7.01
CA ASP A 160 -10.48 -26.52 -8.36
C ASP A 160 -9.32 -27.56 -8.33
N PRO A 161 -9.47 -28.78 -8.87
CA PRO A 161 -8.40 -29.77 -8.88
C PRO A 161 -7.11 -29.26 -9.54
N CYS A 162 -7.18 -28.17 -10.31
CA CYS A 162 -6.01 -27.48 -10.87
C CYS A 162 -5.44 -26.36 -9.99
N TYR A 163 -6.04 -26.08 -8.83
CA TYR A 163 -5.57 -25.06 -7.90
C TYR A 163 -4.31 -25.53 -7.19
N LEU A 164 -3.19 -24.87 -7.50
CA LEU A 164 -1.96 -25.02 -6.74
C LEU A 164 -2.06 -24.15 -5.48
N PRO A 165 -2.22 -24.73 -4.28
CA PRO A 165 -2.26 -23.95 -3.05
C PRO A 165 -0.96 -23.17 -2.91
N ARG A 166 -1.08 -21.84 -2.90
CA ARG A 166 0.06 -20.95 -2.65
C ARG A 166 0.10 -20.64 -1.18
N THR A 167 0.98 -21.32 -0.45
CA THR A 167 1.31 -20.91 0.91
C THR A 167 2.15 -19.65 0.85
N PHE A 168 1.63 -18.54 1.37
CA PHE A 168 2.43 -17.33 1.50
C PHE A 168 3.47 -17.53 2.61
N ILE A 169 4.71 -17.80 2.23
CA ILE A 169 5.82 -17.94 3.18
C ILE A 169 6.50 -16.59 3.30
N ARG A 170 6.23 -15.87 4.40
CA ARG A 170 6.95 -14.64 4.73
C ARG A 170 8.36 -14.99 5.18
N LYS A 171 9.35 -14.72 4.33
CA LYS A 171 10.78 -14.82 4.67
C LYS A 171 11.25 -13.52 5.31
N GLN A 172 11.75 -13.57 6.55
CA GLN A 172 12.31 -12.41 7.24
C GLN A 172 13.82 -12.41 7.11
N TYR A 173 14.40 -11.33 6.56
CA TYR A 173 15.84 -11.18 6.48
C TYR A 173 16.33 -10.17 7.51
N VAL A 174 17.44 -10.50 8.16
CA VAL A 174 18.14 -9.66 9.13
C VAL A 174 19.51 -9.25 8.58
N ASN A 175 20.02 -8.12 9.05
CA ASN A 175 21.37 -7.69 8.73
C ASN A 175 22.40 -8.40 9.63
N GLU A 176 23.68 -8.26 9.29
CA GLU A 176 24.81 -8.81 10.03
C GLU A 176 24.91 -8.25 11.45
N GLU A 177 24.44 -7.02 11.70
CA GLU A 177 24.49 -6.43 13.05
C GLU A 177 23.62 -7.19 14.08
N ILE A 178 22.72 -8.07 13.64
CA ILE A 178 21.94 -8.92 14.55
C ILE A 178 22.83 -9.77 15.46
N PHE A 179 24.03 -10.14 15.00
CA PHE A 179 24.97 -10.92 15.78
C PHE A 179 25.58 -10.13 16.94
N MET A 180 25.38 -8.81 17.01
CA MET A 180 25.85 -7.96 18.11
C MET A 180 24.84 -7.87 19.27
N GLU A 181 23.62 -8.42 19.11
CA GLU A 181 22.59 -8.36 20.15
C GLU A 181 22.98 -9.14 21.41
N GLU A 182 22.82 -8.51 22.57
CA GLU A 182 23.11 -9.09 23.87
C GLU A 182 21.96 -9.98 24.38
N ASN A 183 22.27 -10.94 25.24
CA ASN A 183 21.29 -11.86 25.85
C ASN A 183 20.51 -12.74 24.86
N VAL A 184 21.03 -12.91 23.64
CA VAL A 184 20.45 -13.74 22.59
C VAL A 184 21.40 -14.91 22.26
N ILE A 185 20.84 -16.11 22.12
CA ILE A 185 21.59 -17.27 21.62
C ILE A 185 21.24 -17.50 20.16
N PHE A 186 22.25 -17.57 19.31
CA PHE A 186 22.11 -17.76 17.88
C PHE A 186 22.45 -19.19 17.49
N ALA A 187 21.46 -19.89 16.94
CA ALA A 187 21.67 -21.11 16.17
C ALA A 187 21.86 -20.72 14.70
N VAL A 188 23.06 -20.89 14.16
CA VAL A 188 23.44 -20.40 12.84
C VAL A 188 23.70 -21.57 11.89
N SER A 189 23.16 -21.48 10.67
CA SER A 189 23.31 -22.50 9.63
C SER A 189 23.66 -21.87 8.28
N GLY A 190 24.14 -22.68 7.33
CA GLY A 190 24.46 -22.22 5.96
C GLY A 190 25.73 -21.35 5.86
N ILE A 191 26.50 -21.24 6.94
CA ILE A 191 27.74 -20.46 7.01
C ILE A 191 28.89 -21.33 7.55
N SER A 192 30.12 -21.03 7.14
CA SER A 192 31.31 -21.65 7.74
C SER A 192 31.63 -21.01 9.09
N GLU A 193 32.37 -21.75 9.92
CA GLU A 193 32.83 -21.29 11.23
C GLU A 193 33.70 -20.04 11.12
N ASP A 194 34.69 -20.04 10.22
CA ASP A 194 35.57 -18.90 9.98
C ASP A 194 34.80 -17.64 9.56
N HIS A 195 33.75 -17.79 8.75
CA HIS A 195 32.94 -16.67 8.31
C HIS A 195 32.02 -16.17 9.42
N LEU A 196 31.49 -17.06 10.26
CA LEU A 196 30.72 -16.63 11.43
C LEU A 196 31.61 -15.89 12.44
N LEU A 197 32.84 -16.35 12.67
CA LEU A 197 33.82 -15.67 13.55
C LEU A 197 34.13 -14.24 13.10
N GLN A 198 34.05 -13.94 11.80
CA GLN A 198 34.23 -12.58 11.27
C GLN A 198 33.03 -11.65 11.51
N LEU A 199 31.88 -12.19 11.89
CA LEU A 199 30.62 -11.44 12.05
C LEU A 199 30.22 -11.22 13.50
N ILE A 200 30.85 -11.93 14.43
CA ILE A 200 30.56 -11.87 15.87
C ILE A 200 31.63 -11.05 16.61
N PRO A 201 31.41 -10.64 17.87
CA PRO A 201 32.42 -10.01 18.70
C PRO A 201 33.69 -10.86 18.85
N ASN A 202 34.87 -10.22 18.91
CA ASN A 202 36.17 -10.91 18.94
C ASN A 202 36.40 -11.75 20.21
N ASP A 203 35.66 -11.48 21.28
CA ASP A 203 35.70 -12.17 22.57
C ASP A 203 34.73 -13.37 22.65
N GLU A 204 33.94 -13.58 21.60
CA GLU A 204 32.94 -14.65 21.54
C GLU A 204 33.48 -15.91 20.84
N ASN A 205 32.95 -17.05 21.26
CA ASN A 205 33.32 -18.34 20.69
C ASN A 205 32.15 -18.94 19.90
N VAL A 206 32.47 -19.53 18.75
CA VAL A 206 31.54 -20.35 17.98
C VAL A 206 31.69 -21.81 18.40
N LYS A 207 30.59 -22.50 18.65
CA LYS A 207 30.58 -23.95 18.87
C LYS A 207 29.75 -24.67 17.84
N ARG A 208 30.20 -25.83 17.40
CA ARG A 208 29.32 -26.75 16.68
C ARG A 208 28.39 -27.42 17.68
N TYR A 209 27.12 -27.53 17.32
CA TYR A 209 26.15 -28.23 18.14
C TYR A 209 26.59 -29.67 18.40
N ASP A 210 26.63 -30.04 19.67
CA ASP A 210 26.89 -31.40 20.15
C ASP A 210 25.93 -31.71 21.29
N SER A 211 24.99 -32.62 21.01
CA SER A 211 23.96 -33.07 21.97
C SER A 211 24.52 -33.53 23.33
N ARG A 212 25.79 -33.98 23.38
CA ARG A 212 26.41 -34.50 24.61
C ARG A 212 27.03 -33.41 25.49
N LYS A 213 27.26 -32.20 24.94
CA LYS A 213 28.00 -31.11 25.60
C LYS A 213 27.17 -29.86 25.86
N LEU A 214 25.85 -29.93 25.62
CA LEU A 214 24.93 -28.78 25.75
C LEU A 214 24.88 -28.19 27.16
N VAL A 215 25.17 -28.99 28.18
CA VAL A 215 25.03 -28.63 29.61
C VAL A 215 26.30 -28.00 30.19
N GLU A 216 27.45 -28.15 29.52
CA GLU A 216 28.75 -27.83 30.13
C GLU A 216 29.22 -26.39 29.90
N ASP A 217 28.53 -25.60 29.06
CA ASP A 217 28.94 -24.24 28.73
C ASP A 217 27.74 -23.27 28.64
N GLU A 218 27.56 -22.52 29.72
CA GLU A 218 26.51 -21.51 29.86
C GLU A 218 26.83 -20.20 29.12
N THR A 219 28.09 -19.94 28.74
CA THR A 219 28.51 -18.63 28.23
C THR A 219 28.52 -18.53 26.71
N CYS A 220 28.60 -19.65 25.98
CA CYS A 220 28.59 -19.62 24.52
C CYS A 220 27.22 -19.19 23.95
N ARG A 221 27.24 -18.15 23.11
CA ARG A 221 26.04 -17.59 22.44
C ARG A 221 25.84 -18.06 21.00
N TYR A 222 26.88 -18.54 20.31
CA TYR A 222 26.82 -18.84 18.87
C TYR A 222 27.04 -20.33 18.60
N TYR A 223 25.99 -20.99 18.12
CA TYR A 223 26.00 -22.42 17.81
C TYR A 223 25.83 -22.66 16.31
N LEU A 224 26.81 -23.31 15.68
CA LEU A 224 26.65 -23.84 14.33
C LEU A 224 25.77 -25.09 14.35
N ILE A 225 24.66 -25.01 13.63
CA ILE A 225 23.71 -26.11 13.43
C ILE A 225 23.59 -26.46 11.95
N LYS A 226 23.30 -27.72 11.66
CA LYS A 226 23.10 -28.24 10.30
C LYS A 226 21.64 -28.50 9.98
N ARG A 227 20.82 -28.82 10.97
CA ARG A 227 19.45 -29.33 10.79
C ARG A 227 18.53 -28.84 11.89
N GLU A 228 17.23 -28.84 11.59
CA GLU A 228 16.16 -28.40 12.48
C GLU A 228 16.15 -29.12 13.84
N HIS A 229 16.37 -30.44 13.88
CA HIS A 229 16.40 -31.18 15.15
C HIS A 229 17.47 -30.67 16.15
N GLU A 230 18.60 -30.15 15.65
CA GLU A 230 19.66 -29.56 16.48
C GLU A 230 19.19 -28.24 17.09
N PHE A 231 18.47 -27.42 16.30
CA PHE A 231 17.79 -26.22 16.78
C PHE A 231 16.73 -26.55 17.84
N SER A 232 15.87 -27.54 17.59
CA SER A 232 14.82 -27.92 18.53
C SER A 232 15.39 -28.36 19.87
N ALA A 233 16.47 -29.15 19.85
CA ALA A 233 17.15 -29.60 21.05
C ALA A 233 17.87 -28.44 21.79
N LEU A 234 18.56 -27.55 21.06
CA LEU A 234 19.16 -26.35 21.65
C LEU A 234 18.10 -25.44 22.28
N SER A 235 16.98 -25.25 21.61
CA SER A 235 15.83 -24.44 22.06
C SER A 235 15.00 -25.07 23.17
N ALA A 236 15.25 -26.35 23.48
CA ALA A 236 14.70 -27.03 24.64
C ALA A 236 15.64 -26.96 25.85
N ALA A 237 16.96 -26.85 25.60
CA ALA A 237 17.98 -26.75 26.64
C ALA A 237 18.26 -25.32 27.08
N LYS A 238 18.10 -24.33 26.19
CA LYS A 238 18.39 -22.92 26.44
C LYS A 238 17.21 -22.04 26.07
N ASP A 239 17.06 -20.95 26.82
CA ASP A 239 16.08 -19.90 26.52
C ASP A 239 16.60 -18.92 25.47
N ASN A 240 15.68 -18.19 24.82
CA ASN A 240 15.97 -17.12 23.85
C ASN A 240 16.91 -17.52 22.69
N VAL A 241 16.71 -18.74 22.17
CA VAL A 241 17.44 -19.26 21.01
C VAL A 241 16.74 -18.86 19.72
N HIS A 242 17.49 -18.35 18.73
CA HIS A 242 16.97 -17.96 17.42
C HIS A 242 17.76 -18.62 16.30
N TRP A 243 17.04 -19.09 15.29
CA TRP A 243 17.65 -19.73 14.14
C TRP A 243 17.86 -18.74 12.99
N ILE A 244 19.12 -18.48 12.67
CA ILE A 244 19.54 -17.72 11.50
C ILE A 244 20.18 -18.64 10.45
N HIS A 245 19.73 -18.54 9.21
CA HIS A 245 20.30 -19.25 8.07
C HIS A 245 20.93 -18.28 7.08
N LYS A 246 22.21 -18.48 6.76
CA LYS A 246 22.89 -17.72 5.71
C LYS A 246 22.42 -18.24 4.34
N HIS A 247 21.76 -17.37 3.59
CA HIS A 247 21.33 -17.63 2.21
C HIS A 247 21.96 -16.58 1.28
N GLU A 248 22.93 -17.01 0.47
CA GLU A 248 23.71 -16.13 -0.41
C GLU A 248 24.34 -14.96 0.38
N LYS A 249 23.96 -13.72 0.07
CA LYS A 249 24.46 -12.50 0.73
C LYS A 249 23.61 -12.06 1.92
N ARG A 250 22.54 -12.77 2.28
CA ARG A 250 21.58 -12.34 3.32
C ARG A 250 21.42 -13.38 4.43
N PHE A 251 20.93 -12.94 5.58
CA PHE A 251 20.63 -13.80 6.74
C PHE A 251 19.12 -13.93 6.89
N LEU A 252 18.62 -15.14 6.73
CA LEU A 252 17.21 -15.49 6.88
C LEU A 252 16.95 -15.87 8.34
N LEU A 253 16.00 -15.21 8.99
CA LEU A 253 15.47 -15.65 10.29
C LEU A 253 14.47 -16.79 10.02
N VAL A 254 14.85 -18.01 10.38
CA VAL A 254 14.09 -19.24 10.08
C VAL A 254 13.02 -19.49 11.12
N GLU A 255 13.39 -19.41 12.40
CA GLU A 255 12.47 -19.65 13.52
C GLU A 255 12.86 -18.76 14.70
N ASN A 256 11.85 -18.28 15.42
CA ASN A 256 12.03 -17.30 16.48
C ASN A 256 11.19 -17.67 17.73
N LYS A 257 11.77 -17.49 18.92
CA LYS A 257 11.06 -17.61 20.21
C LYS A 257 11.06 -16.28 20.98
N TRP A 258 10.92 -15.14 20.28
CA TRP A 258 10.84 -13.84 20.97
C TRP A 258 9.53 -13.76 21.76
N ARG A 259 9.60 -13.95 23.08
CA ARG A 259 8.52 -13.52 23.98
C ARG A 259 8.60 -12.01 24.10
N HIS A 260 7.62 -11.31 23.50
CA HIS A 260 7.26 -9.91 23.77
C HIS A 260 8.41 -8.98 24.19
N VAL A 261 9.26 -8.57 23.24
CA VAL A 261 10.01 -7.31 23.40
C VAL A 261 9.90 -6.53 22.10
N THR A 262 9.15 -5.43 22.18
CA THR A 262 8.99 -4.45 21.12
C THR A 262 10.28 -3.66 21.01
N TYR A 263 11.10 -3.88 19.96
CA TYR A 263 12.21 -2.99 19.67
C TYR A 263 11.95 -2.10 18.45
N SER A 264 12.06 -0.81 18.75
CA SER A 264 12.11 0.32 17.85
C SER A 264 13.47 0.42 17.15
N LYS A 265 13.44 0.76 15.86
CA LYS A 265 14.48 1.53 15.14
C LYS A 265 15.84 0.88 14.81
N THR A 266 15.90 -0.36 14.31
CA THR A 266 17.08 -0.75 13.47
C THR A 266 16.84 -1.83 12.41
N LEU A 267 15.58 -2.18 12.10
CA LEU A 267 15.30 -3.10 10.99
C LEU A 267 15.09 -2.30 9.69
N ARG A 268 16.15 -2.16 8.89
CA ARG A 268 15.99 -1.78 7.48
C ARG A 268 15.44 -2.99 6.73
N TYR A 269 14.14 -2.98 6.48
CA TYR A 269 13.45 -4.03 5.73
C TYR A 269 14.01 -4.14 4.31
N GLY A 270 14.71 -5.24 4.02
CA GLY A 270 15.14 -5.60 2.68
C GLY A 270 13.97 -6.04 1.81
N ARG A 271 13.96 -5.63 0.54
CA ARG A 271 12.90 -5.91 -0.45
C ARG A 271 12.53 -7.39 -0.51
N CYS A 272 11.22 -7.63 -0.53
CA CYS A 272 10.61 -8.92 -0.82
C CYS A 272 10.88 -9.27 -2.29
N ASN A 273 11.74 -10.27 -2.54
CA ASN A 273 11.86 -10.87 -3.86
C ASN A 273 10.85 -12.01 -3.94
N ILE A 274 9.83 -11.80 -4.77
CA ILE A 274 8.90 -12.85 -5.19
C ILE A 274 9.68 -13.79 -6.11
N HIS A 275 10.01 -14.99 -5.63
CA HIS A 275 10.45 -16.06 -6.50
C HIS A 275 9.22 -16.88 -6.88
N ARG A 276 8.92 -16.89 -8.19
CA ARG A 276 8.06 -17.90 -8.79
C ARG A 276 8.84 -19.21 -8.76
N CYS A 277 8.40 -20.16 -7.95
CA CYS A 277 8.73 -21.56 -8.14
C CYS A 277 7.86 -22.12 -9.27
#